data_AF-A0A1B6ATB5-F1
#
_entry.id   AF-A0A1B6ATB5-F1
#
_cell.length_a   1.000
_cell.length_b   1.000
_cell.length_c   1.000
_cell.angle_alpha   90.00
_cell.angle_beta   90.00
_cell.angle_gamma   90.00
#
_symmetry.space_group_name_H-M   'P 1'
#
loop_
_entity.id
_entity.type
_entity.pdbx_description
1 polymer ?
#
loop_
_entity_poly.entity_id
_entity_poly.type
_entity_poly.pdbx_seq_one_letter_code
_entity_poly.pdbx_strand_id
1 'polypeptide(L)'
;MTTTADIRLQRIVERAALALTDDKGRFRKDDLTDAVLEELAREDLDPHIKAAARRKLAESLVTGFGEQRNPRRRRTGTLFHPDDVVKLGNGIWVWMDRATDSDLLVWSRLSRRNRARVDLADAEVQDYVDQRIDAFRAHADVVYLGDLERVVFGWTEDHADQADLPGA
;
A
#
# COMPACT_ATOMS: atom_id res chain seq x y z
N MET A 1 -10.24 5.75 12.77
CA MET A 1 -11.47 4.97 12.99
C MET A 1 -12.02 4.52 11.64
N THR A 2 -11.92 3.23 11.34
CA THR A 2 -12.45 2.65 10.10
C THR A 2 -13.97 2.73 10.15
N THR A 3 -14.61 3.31 9.13
CA THR A 3 -16.07 3.43 9.13
C THR A 3 -16.72 2.09 8.78
N THR A 4 -17.96 1.87 9.19
CA THR A 4 -18.74 0.68 8.79
C THR A 4 -18.80 0.51 7.27
N ALA A 5 -18.82 1.60 6.52
CA ALA A 5 -18.79 1.58 5.06
C ALA A 5 -17.43 1.10 4.52
N ASP A 6 -16.31 1.49 5.15
CA ASP A 6 -14.97 1.03 4.77
C ASP A 6 -14.81 -0.48 5.01
N ILE A 7 -15.30 -0.98 6.15
CA ILE A 7 -15.28 -2.42 6.45
C ILE A 7 -16.10 -3.19 5.41
N ARG A 8 -17.26 -2.66 5.00
CA ARG A 8 -18.09 -3.30 3.98
C ARG A 8 -17.42 -3.29 2.60
N LEU A 9 -16.73 -2.21 2.22
CA LEU A 9 -15.94 -2.17 0.99
C LEU A 9 -14.82 -3.21 1.00
N GLN A 10 -14.11 -3.34 2.12
CA GLN A 10 -13.06 -4.34 2.28
C GLN A 10 -13.63 -5.77 2.12
N ARG A 11 -14.77 -6.07 2.73
CA ARG A 11 -15.46 -7.36 2.57
C ARG A 11 -15.92 -7.66 1.14
N ILE A 12 -16.22 -6.64 0.33
CA ILE A 12 -16.52 -6.84 -1.10
C ILE A 12 -15.25 -7.32 -1.81
N VAL A 13 -14.12 -6.65 -1.58
CA VAL A 13 -12.83 -7.03 -2.18
C VAL A 13 -12.39 -8.42 -1.75
N GLU A 14 -12.45 -8.74 -0.45
CA GLU A 14 -12.07 -10.06 0.08
C GLU A 14 -12.90 -11.19 -0.53
N ARG A 15 -14.22 -10.98 -0.63
CA ARG A 15 -15.12 -11.99 -1.24
C ARG A 15 -14.83 -12.19 -2.72
N ALA A 16 -14.59 -11.11 -3.46
CA ALA A 16 -14.22 -11.20 -4.87
C ALA A 16 -12.88 -11.91 -5.05
N ALA A 17 -11.88 -11.61 -4.21
CA ALA A 17 -10.57 -12.26 -4.24
C ALA A 17 -10.72 -13.77 -3.97
N LEU A 18 -11.45 -14.16 -2.93
CA LEU A 18 -11.69 -15.57 -2.61
C LEU A 18 -12.41 -16.30 -3.74
N ALA A 19 -13.37 -15.67 -4.40
CA ALA A 19 -14.11 -16.27 -5.51
C ALA A 19 -13.27 -16.47 -6.78
N LEU A 20 -12.28 -15.59 -7.01
CA LEU A 20 -11.37 -15.64 -8.17
C LEU A 20 -10.10 -16.47 -7.92
N THR A 21 -9.86 -16.88 -6.68
CA THR A 21 -8.65 -17.59 -6.31
C THR A 21 -8.67 -19.02 -6.86
N ASP A 22 -7.62 -19.39 -7.57
CA ASP A 22 -7.44 -20.72 -8.14
C ASP A 22 -7.07 -21.78 -7.08
N ASP A 23 -6.93 -23.03 -7.53
CA ASP A 23 -6.55 -24.18 -6.71
C ASP A 23 -5.14 -24.04 -6.08
N LYS A 24 -4.33 -23.10 -6.57
CA LYS A 24 -2.98 -22.79 -6.07
C LYS A 24 -2.96 -21.54 -5.18
N GLY A 25 -4.11 -20.97 -4.85
CA GLY A 25 -4.18 -19.77 -4.01
C GLY A 25 -3.83 -18.48 -4.75
N ARG A 26 -3.89 -18.45 -6.09
CA ARG A 26 -3.53 -17.28 -6.91
C ARG A 26 -4.77 -16.64 -7.52
N PHE A 27 -4.76 -15.32 -7.63
CA PHE A 27 -5.75 -14.56 -8.39
C PHE A 27 -5.04 -13.44 -9.16
N ARG A 28 -5.64 -13.02 -10.28
CA ARG A 28 -5.10 -11.90 -11.07
C ARG A 28 -5.67 -10.59 -10.54
N LYS A 29 -4.80 -9.59 -10.41
CA LYS A 29 -5.18 -8.26 -9.94
C LYS A 29 -6.22 -7.58 -10.85
N ASP A 30 -6.08 -7.73 -12.16
CA ASP A 30 -6.98 -7.12 -13.14
C ASP A 30 -8.39 -7.72 -13.00
N ASP A 31 -8.50 -9.05 -12.98
CA ASP A 31 -9.75 -9.78 -12.76
C ASP A 31 -10.42 -9.39 -11.43
N LEU A 32 -9.63 -9.23 -10.35
CA LEU A 32 -10.15 -8.74 -9.07
C LEU A 32 -10.67 -7.30 -9.18
N THR A 33 -9.98 -6.44 -9.93
CA THR A 33 -10.40 -5.06 -10.16
C THR A 33 -11.73 -5.02 -10.90
N ASP A 34 -11.86 -5.80 -11.96
CA ASP A 34 -13.09 -5.88 -12.76
C ASP A 34 -14.27 -6.42 -11.93
N ALA A 35 -14.06 -7.50 -11.17
CA ALA A 35 -15.09 -8.06 -10.30
C ALA A 35 -15.55 -7.06 -9.20
N VAL A 36 -14.61 -6.30 -8.62
CA VAL A 36 -14.96 -5.26 -7.64
C VAL A 36 -15.72 -4.11 -8.32
N LEU A 37 -15.34 -3.72 -9.54
CA LEU A 37 -16.06 -2.69 -10.29
C LEU A 37 -17.50 -3.12 -10.61
N GLU A 38 -17.71 -4.36 -11.02
CA GLU A 38 -19.04 -4.92 -11.26
C GLU A 38 -19.90 -4.87 -9.99
N GLU A 39 -19.36 -5.29 -8.85
CA GLU A 39 -20.07 -5.23 -7.56
C GLU A 39 -20.39 -3.80 -7.12
N LEU A 40 -19.48 -2.84 -7.36
CA LEU A 40 -19.71 -1.43 -7.04
C LEU A 40 -20.71 -0.75 -7.99
N ALA A 41 -20.88 -1.27 -9.20
CA ALA A 41 -21.82 -0.74 -10.20
C ALA A 41 -23.27 -1.16 -9.94
N ARG A 42 -23.53 -2.12 -9.05
CA ARG A 42 -24.89 -2.61 -8.74
C ARG A 42 -25.81 -1.48 -8.27
N GLU A 43 -27.00 -1.42 -8.84
CA GLU A 43 -27.96 -0.33 -8.59
C GLU A 43 -28.40 -0.27 -7.12
N ASP A 44 -28.57 -1.44 -6.49
CA ASP A 44 -29.06 -1.64 -5.13
C ASP A 44 -27.99 -1.46 -4.03
N LEU A 45 -26.73 -1.20 -4.39
CA LEU A 45 -25.68 -1.02 -3.40
C LEU A 45 -25.92 0.22 -2.52
N ASP A 46 -25.78 0.04 -1.21
CA ASP A 46 -25.99 1.05 -0.17
C ASP A 46 -25.31 2.40 -0.52
N PRO A 47 -26.04 3.52 -0.51
CA PRO A 47 -25.49 4.84 -0.84
C PRO A 47 -24.25 5.24 -0.02
N HIS A 48 -24.14 4.80 1.24
CA HIS A 48 -22.97 5.10 2.08
C HIS A 48 -21.73 4.36 1.61
N ILE A 49 -21.89 3.14 1.09
CA ILE A 49 -20.81 2.35 0.49
C ILE A 49 -20.35 3.02 -0.82
N LYS A 50 -21.31 3.45 -1.66
CA LYS A 50 -21.00 4.22 -2.89
C LYS A 50 -20.25 5.52 -2.59
N ALA A 51 -20.67 6.25 -1.56
CA ALA A 51 -19.99 7.47 -1.13
C ALA A 51 -18.56 7.20 -0.63
N ALA A 52 -18.36 6.15 0.16
CA ALA A 52 -17.04 5.74 0.63
C ALA A 52 -16.12 5.31 -0.54
N ALA A 53 -16.64 4.56 -1.52
CA ALA A 53 -15.88 4.18 -2.70
C ALA A 53 -15.43 5.39 -3.52
N ARG A 54 -16.33 6.37 -3.74
CA ARG A 54 -15.99 7.63 -4.42
C ARG A 54 -14.94 8.44 -3.66
N ARG A 55 -15.01 8.48 -2.34
CA ARG A 55 -13.99 9.14 -1.51
C ARG A 55 -12.62 8.48 -1.68
N LYS A 56 -12.55 7.15 -1.58
CA LYS A 56 -11.30 6.40 -1.79
C LYS A 56 -10.73 6.61 -3.19
N LEU A 57 -11.59 6.67 -4.22
CA LEU A 57 -11.16 7.00 -5.58
C LEU A 57 -10.55 8.40 -5.64
N ALA A 58 -11.21 9.41 -5.06
CA ALA A 58 -10.70 10.78 -5.04
C ALA A 58 -9.34 10.86 -4.29
N GLU A 59 -9.22 10.21 -3.14
CA GLU A 59 -7.96 10.13 -2.38
C GLU A 59 -6.83 9.45 -3.18
N SER A 60 -7.15 8.36 -3.88
CA SER A 60 -6.21 7.65 -4.76
C SER A 60 -5.75 8.54 -5.91
N LEU A 61 -6.67 9.24 -6.58
CA LEU A 61 -6.35 10.17 -7.68
C LEU A 61 -5.47 11.33 -7.21
N VAL A 62 -5.80 11.93 -6.06
CA VAL A 62 -4.99 13.00 -5.45
C VAL A 62 -3.59 12.49 -5.11
N THR A 63 -3.50 11.32 -4.48
CA THR A 63 -2.22 10.67 -4.15
C THR A 63 -1.38 10.42 -5.41
N GLY A 64 -1.98 9.82 -6.45
CA GLY A 64 -1.34 9.53 -7.73
C GLY A 64 -0.84 10.79 -8.43
N PHE A 65 -1.63 11.87 -8.44
CA PHE A 65 -1.19 13.17 -8.94
C PHE A 65 0.07 13.67 -8.21
N GLY A 66 0.07 13.59 -6.88
CA GLY A 66 1.25 13.97 -6.09
C GLY A 66 2.48 13.09 -6.38
N GLU A 67 2.31 11.78 -6.57
CA GLU A 67 3.43 10.87 -6.89
C GLU A 67 4.01 11.08 -8.29
N GLN A 68 3.15 11.38 -9.28
CA GLN A 68 3.56 11.70 -10.64
C GLN A 68 4.34 13.01 -10.72
N ARG A 69 4.00 13.97 -9.86
CA ARG A 69 4.65 15.29 -9.77
C ARG A 69 5.71 15.38 -8.67
N ASN A 70 6.11 14.27 -8.05
CA ASN A 70 7.21 14.30 -7.08
C ASN A 70 8.50 14.76 -7.77
N PRO A 71 9.28 15.70 -7.18
CA PRO A 71 10.57 16.11 -7.73
C PRO A 71 11.52 14.92 -7.88
N ARG A 72 12.05 14.72 -9.09
CA ARG A 72 12.96 13.61 -9.44
C ARG A 72 14.23 14.14 -10.08
N ARG A 73 15.33 13.38 -9.96
CA ARG A 73 16.58 13.72 -10.64
C ARG A 73 16.36 13.67 -12.15
N ARG A 74 16.62 14.79 -12.81
CA ARG A 74 16.57 14.91 -14.27
C ARG A 74 17.96 14.68 -14.87
N ARG A 75 18.02 14.51 -16.19
CA ARG A 75 19.28 14.30 -16.93
C ARG A 75 20.33 15.39 -16.68
N THR A 76 19.88 16.61 -16.38
CA THR A 76 20.74 17.77 -16.07
C THR A 76 21.26 17.77 -14.63
N GLY A 77 20.91 16.78 -13.81
CA GLY A 77 21.29 16.71 -12.40
C GLY A 77 20.46 17.57 -11.45
N THR A 78 19.58 18.44 -11.98
CA THR A 78 18.63 19.22 -11.16
C THR A 78 17.40 18.41 -10.76
N LEU A 79 16.78 18.81 -9.66
CA LEU A 79 15.46 18.34 -9.21
C LEU A 79 14.33 19.28 -9.64
N PHE A 80 14.65 20.50 -10.08
CA PHE A 80 13.64 21.52 -10.35
C PHE A 80 12.81 21.21 -11.60
N HIS A 81 11.49 21.38 -11.45
CA HIS A 81 10.55 21.58 -12.54
C HIS A 81 9.34 22.36 -12.01
N PRO A 82 8.83 23.36 -12.75
CA PRO A 82 7.79 24.25 -12.24
C PRO A 82 6.49 23.51 -11.89
N ASP A 83 6.17 22.45 -12.65
CA ASP A 83 4.97 21.62 -12.44
C ASP A 83 5.15 20.48 -11.43
N ASP A 84 6.34 20.34 -10.82
CA ASP A 84 6.54 19.38 -9.74
C ASP A 84 5.96 19.95 -8.43
N VAL A 85 5.62 19.07 -7.49
CA VAL A 85 4.96 19.41 -6.22
C VAL A 85 5.83 19.01 -5.04
N VAL A 86 6.13 19.97 -4.19
CA VAL A 86 6.82 19.79 -2.92
C VAL A 86 5.81 19.48 -1.83
N LYS A 87 5.93 18.30 -1.20
CA LYS A 87 5.03 17.84 -0.11
C LYS A 87 5.61 18.23 1.26
N LEU A 88 4.92 19.09 2.00
CA LEU A 88 5.37 19.68 3.26
C LEU A 88 4.83 18.96 4.52
N GLY A 89 4.11 17.86 4.34
CA GLY A 89 3.41 17.16 5.43
C GLY A 89 2.06 17.79 5.75
N ASN A 90 1.27 17.12 6.61
CA ASN A 90 -0.06 17.58 7.06
C ASN A 90 -1.03 17.96 5.93
N GLY A 91 -0.88 17.37 4.74
CA GLY A 91 -1.70 17.67 3.57
C GLY A 91 -1.33 18.96 2.82
N ILE A 92 -0.25 19.65 3.19
CA ILE A 92 0.18 20.89 2.54
C ILE A 92 1.15 20.60 1.40
N TRP A 93 0.77 20.98 0.19
CA TRP A 93 1.54 20.81 -1.04
C TRP A 93 1.79 22.16 -1.70
N VAL A 94 2.99 22.37 -2.23
CA VAL A 94 3.39 23.62 -2.90
C VAL A 94 3.98 23.30 -4.26
N TRP A 95 3.52 23.98 -5.30
CA TRP A 95 4.15 23.92 -6.62
C TRP A 95 5.60 24.39 -6.53
N MET A 96 6.53 23.66 -7.15
CA MET A 96 7.95 23.93 -6.98
C MET A 96 8.36 25.30 -7.54
N ASP A 97 7.65 25.82 -8.55
CA ASP A 97 7.78 27.22 -9.04
C ASP A 97 7.50 28.28 -7.98
N ARG A 98 6.68 27.95 -6.99
CA ARG A 98 6.23 28.85 -5.92
C ARG A 98 6.83 28.50 -4.55
N ALA A 99 7.70 27.49 -4.50
CA ALA A 99 8.33 27.05 -3.26
C ALA A 99 9.32 28.10 -2.74
N THR A 100 9.21 28.41 -1.46
CA THR A 100 10.15 29.28 -0.75
C THR A 100 11.34 28.50 -0.20
N ASP A 101 12.35 29.20 0.30
CA ASP A 101 13.47 28.59 1.03
C ASP A 101 12.99 27.79 2.25
N SER A 102 11.98 28.31 2.95
CA SER A 102 11.37 27.63 4.11
C SER A 102 10.67 26.32 3.73
N ASP A 103 9.98 26.28 2.59
CA ASP A 103 9.32 25.09 2.06
C ASP A 103 10.34 24.01 1.70
N LEU A 104 11.44 24.40 1.05
CA LEU A 104 12.52 23.47 0.68
C LEU A 104 13.23 22.89 1.91
N LEU A 105 13.37 23.66 3.00
CA LEU A 105 13.92 23.15 4.26
C LEU A 105 13.00 22.11 4.91
N VAL A 106 11.69 22.37 4.94
CA VAL A 106 10.69 21.42 5.47
C VAL A 106 10.70 20.14 4.65
N TRP A 107 10.63 20.27 3.33
CA TRP A 107 10.65 19.13 2.42
C TRP A 107 11.93 18.30 2.54
N SER A 108 13.10 18.93 2.65
CA SER A 108 14.38 18.24 2.84
C SER A 108 14.38 17.39 4.12
N ARG A 109 13.88 17.93 5.24
CA ARG A 109 13.77 17.20 6.51
C ARG A 109 12.82 16.00 6.39
N LEU A 110 11.66 16.18 5.76
CA LEU A 110 10.69 15.11 5.55
C LEU A 110 11.22 14.03 4.61
N SER A 111 11.82 14.43 3.48
CA SER A 111 12.40 13.51 2.50
C SER A 111 13.47 12.61 3.13
N ARG A 112 14.36 13.17 3.97
CA ARG A 112 15.37 12.38 4.71
C ARG A 112 14.73 11.38 5.67
N ARG A 113 13.74 11.82 6.46
CA ARG A 113 13.05 10.96 7.41
C ARG A 113 12.32 9.81 6.70
N ASN A 114 11.63 10.13 5.60
CA ASN A 114 10.91 9.14 4.82
C ASN A 114 11.87 8.13 4.19
N ARG A 115 13.00 8.57 3.64
CA ARG A 115 14.02 7.66 3.09
C ARG A 115 14.55 6.69 4.14
N ALA A 116 14.95 7.20 5.31
CA ALA A 116 15.45 6.34 6.39
C ALA A 116 14.42 5.28 6.83
N ARG A 117 13.12 5.62 6.82
CA ARG A 117 12.05 4.67 7.12
C ARG A 117 11.86 3.63 6.02
N VAL A 118 11.92 4.05 4.75
CA VAL A 118 11.83 3.14 3.60
C VAL A 118 13.01 2.17 3.59
N ASP A 119 14.23 2.67 3.76
CA ASP A 119 15.43 1.83 3.78
C ASP A 119 15.37 0.78 4.90
N LEU A 120 14.85 1.15 6.09
CA LEU A 120 14.66 0.21 7.20
C LEU A 120 13.59 -0.85 6.88
N ALA A 121 12.43 -0.43 6.37
CA ALA A 121 11.35 -1.36 6.03
C ALA A 121 11.77 -2.33 4.90
N ASP A 122 12.51 -1.85 3.90
CA ASP A 122 13.04 -2.68 2.83
C ASP A 122 14.03 -3.72 3.38
N ALA A 123 14.89 -3.34 4.33
CA ALA A 123 15.80 -4.27 4.99
C ALA A 123 15.05 -5.36 5.78
N GLU A 124 14.05 -4.99 6.57
CA GLU A 124 13.21 -5.96 7.32
C GLU A 124 12.50 -6.95 6.38
N VAL A 125 12.02 -6.48 5.22
CA VAL A 125 11.40 -7.34 4.21
C VAL A 125 12.43 -8.30 3.60
N GLN A 126 13.64 -7.83 3.27
CA GLN A 126 14.69 -8.72 2.75
C GLN A 126 15.09 -9.78 3.77
N ASP A 127 15.31 -9.39 5.03
CA ASP A 127 15.66 -10.32 6.11
C ASP A 127 14.56 -11.38 6.30
N TYR A 128 13.29 -10.99 6.24
CA TYR A 128 12.16 -11.93 6.29
C TYR A 128 12.23 -12.93 5.12
N VAL A 129 12.38 -12.44 3.88
CA VAL A 129 12.39 -13.28 2.68
C VAL A 129 13.59 -14.24 2.69
N ASP A 130 14.79 -13.77 3.02
CA ASP A 130 16.00 -14.59 3.05
C ASP A 130 15.88 -15.74 4.07
N GLN A 131 15.37 -15.45 5.27
CA GLN A 131 15.10 -16.48 6.28
C GLN A 131 14.11 -17.54 5.77
N ARG A 132 13.08 -17.15 5.02
CA ARG A 132 12.08 -18.09 4.49
C ARG A 132 12.63 -18.91 3.33
N ILE A 133 13.44 -18.31 2.46
CA ILE A 133 14.12 -19.03 1.37
C ILE A 133 15.05 -20.09 1.94
N ASP A 134 15.85 -19.75 2.96
CA ASP A 134 16.76 -20.71 3.60
C ASP A 134 16.00 -21.81 4.35
N ALA A 135 14.89 -21.47 5.00
CA ALA A 135 14.01 -22.46 5.63
C ALA A 135 13.37 -23.42 4.60
N PHE A 136 12.90 -22.94 3.44
CA PHE A 136 12.42 -23.81 2.36
C PHE A 136 13.52 -24.74 1.83
N ARG A 137 14.77 -24.27 1.75
CA ARG A 137 15.92 -25.10 1.35
C ARG A 137 16.23 -26.18 2.40
N ALA A 138 16.10 -25.85 3.69
CA ALA A 138 16.34 -26.77 4.78
C ALA A 138 15.20 -27.80 4.99
N HIS A 139 13.97 -27.43 4.62
CA HIS A 139 12.75 -28.24 4.77
C HIS A 139 12.11 -28.51 3.40
N ALA A 140 12.83 -29.27 2.56
CA ALA A 140 12.48 -29.48 1.15
C ALA A 140 11.15 -30.23 0.91
N ASP A 141 10.59 -30.86 1.94
CA ASP A 141 9.27 -31.50 1.94
C ASP A 141 8.11 -30.52 2.16
N VAL A 142 8.39 -29.30 2.64
CA VAL A 142 7.41 -28.25 2.85
C VAL A 142 7.24 -27.43 1.58
N VAL A 143 6.03 -27.45 1.01
CA VAL A 143 5.74 -26.81 -0.29
C VAL A 143 5.15 -25.41 -0.13
N TYR A 144 4.36 -25.17 0.91
CA TYR A 144 3.61 -23.92 1.09
C TYR A 144 4.14 -23.09 2.27
N LEU A 145 4.15 -21.77 2.10
CA LEU A 145 4.66 -20.85 3.13
C LEU A 145 3.88 -20.97 4.45
N GLY A 146 2.56 -21.15 4.39
CA GLY A 146 1.75 -21.31 5.60
C GLY A 146 2.14 -22.54 6.44
N ASP A 147 2.57 -23.63 5.79
CA ASP A 147 3.06 -24.80 6.50
C ASP A 147 4.45 -24.56 7.08
N LEU A 148 5.32 -23.87 6.34
CA LEU A 148 6.65 -23.48 6.81
C LEU A 148 6.57 -22.57 8.04
N GLU A 149 5.68 -21.57 8.02
CA GLU A 149 5.47 -20.66 9.14
C GLU A 149 4.98 -21.41 10.40
N ARG A 150 4.08 -22.40 10.23
CA ARG A 150 3.61 -23.23 11.36
C ARG A 150 4.70 -24.16 11.90
N VAL A 151 5.45 -24.84 11.02
CA VAL A 151 6.38 -25.91 11.40
C VAL A 151 7.72 -25.37 11.89
N VAL A 152 8.25 -24.34 11.23
CA VAL A 152 9.61 -23.82 11.48
C VAL A 152 9.57 -22.58 12.35
N PHE A 153 8.61 -21.69 12.13
CA PHE A 153 8.55 -20.39 12.81
C PHE A 153 7.49 -20.32 13.92
N GLY A 154 6.74 -21.41 14.15
CA GLY A 154 5.78 -21.51 15.25
C GLY A 154 4.55 -20.60 15.11
N TRP A 155 4.21 -20.17 13.89
CA TRP A 155 3.02 -19.36 13.66
C TRP A 155 1.74 -20.12 14.06
N THR A 156 0.85 -19.45 14.77
CA THR A 156 -0.47 -19.97 15.17
C THR A 156 -1.55 -18.93 14.91
N GLU A 157 -2.82 -19.32 14.92
CA GLU A 157 -3.95 -18.41 14.72
C GLU A 157 -3.96 -17.24 15.72
N ASP A 158 -3.43 -17.42 16.94
CA ASP A 158 -3.28 -16.36 17.95
C ASP A 158 -2.35 -15.21 17.50
N HIS A 159 -1.50 -15.45 16.50
CA HIS A 159 -0.63 -14.42 15.93
C HIS A 159 -1.37 -13.56 14.89
N ALA A 160 -2.55 -13.97 14.42
CA ALA A 160 -3.34 -13.20 13.45
C ALA A 160 -3.89 -11.89 14.05
N ASP A 161 -4.19 -11.90 15.36
CA ASP A 161 -4.75 -10.74 16.08
C ASP A 161 -3.69 -9.66 16.42
N GLN A 162 -2.39 -9.97 16.27
CA GLN A 162 -1.30 -9.00 16.49
C GLN A 162 -1.01 -8.11 15.27
N ALA A 163 -1.69 -8.34 14.14
CA ALA A 163 -1.51 -7.60 12.89
C ALA A 163 -2.30 -6.27 12.82
N ASP A 164 -2.61 -5.64 13.95
CA ASP A 164 -3.24 -4.31 13.98
C ASP A 164 -2.18 -3.20 13.80
N LEU A 165 -2.03 -2.79 12.54
CA LEU A 165 -1.56 -1.51 11.97
C LEU A 165 -0.26 -0.85 12.51
N PRO A 166 0.70 -0.50 11.62
CA PRO A 166 1.73 0.50 11.96
C PRO A 166 1.09 1.89 12.08
N GLY A 167 0.80 2.33 13.31
CA GLY A 167 0.35 3.69 13.59
C GLY A 167 -0.39 3.86 14.91
N ALA A 168 0.34 3.78 16.03
CA ALA A 168 0.03 4.50 17.26
C ALA A 168 0.97 5.71 17.40
#